data_AF-A0A0M0JSE5-F1
#
_entry.id   AF-A0A0M0JSE5-F1
#
_cell.length_a   1.000
_cell.length_b   1.000
_cell.length_c   1.000
_cell.angle_alpha   90.00
_cell.angle_beta   90.00
_cell.angle_gamma   90.00
#
_symmetry.space_group_name_H-M   'P 1'
#
loop_
_entity.id
_entity.type
_entity.pdbx_description
1 polymer ?
#
loop_
_entity_poly.entity_id
_entity_poly.type
_entity_poly.pdbx_seq_one_letter_code
_entity_poly.pdbx_strand_id
1 'polypeptide(L)'
;DVATHLTHTHPLQGLCSKPPGSARARTWNNTLRMRPLAHLCPLDCRVLSRKRPRALTLQQGNLFYSNAERLRKEARNLNDLHIAIRLFLAILLNVPSRARELRSRSRERLILLLCQRDDHDPLAAHLLRRGGFICRLSPAVLRYHESETSAPESPPPPELAHAVDSALAPGLLRSLQTAFAPGSPFWSEHAYACGSSPFFSYVHPLDVAPRIGFERVLGALHAIACKHFPRARAARYVEWWAHCRPHGVGHQLHFDSDKEGEGGLRHPLVSSALYLTGGIGGPTLVTEQRMGQPLSKRGWMVTPHENRYLLFDGRVLHGVVPGNGPVAHDGGVAEGSERRRISLMVAFWPAIEQHSSYVQPGAARPFPVTAALGKPTSDSAVPPVWELAPLAAERPLHSVQSMPEYDECFQGLC
;
A
#
# COMPACT_ATOMS: atom_id res chain seq x y z
N ASP A 1 8.63 44.83 65.56
CA ASP A 1 7.92 45.24 64.33
C ASP A 1 6.98 44.09 63.94
N VAL A 2 5.73 44.10 64.43
CA VAL A 2 4.56 44.85 63.90
C VAL A 2 4.12 44.23 62.56
N ALA A 3 3.12 43.33 62.47
CA ALA A 3 1.68 43.43 62.81
C ALA A 3 0.90 44.36 61.84
N THR A 4 -0.36 44.19 61.44
CA THR A 4 -1.47 43.20 61.63
C THR A 4 -2.52 43.46 60.51
N HIS A 5 -3.63 42.74 60.23
CA HIS A 5 -4.40 41.61 60.82
C HIS A 5 -4.67 40.55 59.69
N LEU A 6 -5.64 39.62 59.57
CA LEU A 6 -7.02 39.34 60.08
C LEU A 6 -8.11 40.36 59.62
N THR A 7 -9.41 40.07 59.45
CA THR A 7 -10.23 38.84 59.59
C THR A 7 -11.48 38.88 58.67
N HIS A 8 -12.31 37.83 58.69
CA HIS A 8 -13.61 37.66 57.99
C HIS A 8 -14.59 38.86 57.98
N THR A 9 -15.46 38.89 56.96
CA THR A 9 -16.95 38.89 57.17
C THR A 9 -17.72 38.48 55.89
N HIS A 10 -18.90 37.89 56.09
CA HIS A 10 -20.00 37.70 55.11
C HIS A 10 -21.05 38.82 55.32
N PRO A 11 -22.17 38.90 54.56
CA PRO A 11 -22.40 38.68 53.13
C PRO A 11 -23.07 39.94 52.50
N LEU A 12 -23.66 39.86 51.29
CA LEU A 12 -25.08 40.20 51.06
C LEU A 12 -25.54 40.01 49.59
N GLN A 13 -26.85 40.09 49.37
CA GLN A 13 -27.52 39.93 48.08
C GLN A 13 -27.73 41.30 47.40
N GLY A 14 -27.68 41.33 46.07
CA GLY A 14 -28.08 42.48 45.24
C GLY A 14 -28.89 42.01 44.03
N LEU A 15 -30.09 42.57 43.84
CA LEU A 15 -31.03 42.23 42.76
C LEU A 15 -30.99 43.25 41.62
N CYS A 16 -31.54 42.86 40.47
CA CYS A 16 -31.70 43.65 39.23
C CYS A 16 -30.39 43.95 38.45
N SER A 17 -30.39 44.04 37.11
CA SER A 17 -31.49 43.90 36.12
C SER A 17 -31.02 43.33 34.77
N LYS A 18 -31.97 42.77 34.01
CA LYS A 18 -31.86 42.45 32.55
C LYS A 18 -32.20 43.71 31.74
N PRO A 19 -31.73 43.92 30.48
CA PRO A 19 -32.00 43.05 29.32
C PRO A 19 -30.83 43.01 28.28
N PRO A 20 -31.06 42.76 26.97
CA PRO A 20 -31.50 41.51 26.32
C PRO A 20 -30.44 40.98 25.31
N GLY A 21 -30.67 39.80 24.71
CA GLY A 21 -29.94 39.42 23.49
C GLY A 21 -29.60 37.94 23.34
N SER A 22 -30.32 37.26 22.44
CA SER A 22 -29.97 35.98 21.79
C SER A 22 -28.51 35.87 21.33
N ALA A 23 -27.89 34.68 21.27
CA ALA A 23 -28.47 33.44 20.75
C ALA A 23 -28.04 32.14 21.46
N ARG A 24 -28.87 31.09 21.34
CA ARG A 24 -28.60 29.74 21.85
C ARG A 24 -27.84 28.90 20.83
N ALA A 25 -26.60 28.51 21.13
CA ALA A 25 -25.98 27.36 20.49
C ALA A 25 -26.76 26.08 20.84
N ARG A 26 -27.05 25.23 19.84
CA ARG A 26 -27.62 23.90 20.06
C ARG A 26 -26.53 22.84 19.93
N THR A 27 -26.04 22.32 21.04
CA THR A 27 -25.16 21.15 21.07
C THR A 27 -25.92 19.90 20.62
N TRP A 28 -25.35 19.14 19.69
CA TRP A 28 -25.90 17.87 19.21
C TRP A 28 -25.26 16.70 19.96
N ASN A 29 -25.90 16.21 21.03
CA ASN A 29 -25.48 14.96 21.68
C ASN A 29 -25.91 13.74 20.84
N ASN A 30 -24.96 13.09 20.18
CA ASN A 30 -25.18 11.86 19.42
C ASN A 30 -25.06 10.62 20.32
N THR A 31 -26.17 10.18 20.92
CA THR A 31 -26.22 8.95 21.74
C THR A 31 -26.90 7.80 20.98
N LEU A 32 -26.28 7.35 19.88
CA LEU A 32 -26.74 6.17 19.13
C LEU A 32 -26.44 4.88 19.91
N ARG A 33 -27.41 4.42 20.72
CA ARG A 33 -27.37 3.09 21.35
C ARG A 33 -27.31 2.00 20.29
N MET A 34 -26.20 1.29 20.19
CA MET A 34 -26.09 0.10 19.35
C MET A 34 -26.90 -1.08 19.94
N ARG A 35 -27.49 -1.89 19.07
CA ARG A 35 -27.89 -3.27 19.37
C ARG A 35 -27.02 -4.21 18.54
N PRO A 36 -26.60 -5.37 19.06
CA PRO A 36 -25.91 -6.37 18.25
C PRO A 36 -26.88 -6.93 17.21
N LEU A 37 -26.41 -7.06 15.97
CA LEU A 37 -27.16 -7.67 14.87
C LEU A 37 -26.36 -8.86 14.32
N ALA A 38 -26.55 -10.01 14.96
CA ALA A 38 -26.53 -11.26 14.21
C ALA A 38 -27.69 -11.26 13.20
N HIS A 39 -27.61 -12.09 12.17
CA HIS A 39 -28.58 -12.19 11.06
C HIS A 39 -28.62 -10.97 10.13
N LEU A 40 -27.56 -10.78 9.34
CA LEU A 40 -27.64 -10.12 8.03
C LEU A 40 -27.61 -11.16 6.91
N CYS A 41 -28.73 -11.88 6.76
CA CYS A 41 -29.06 -12.54 5.50
C CYS A 41 -29.42 -11.46 4.44
N PRO A 42 -29.49 -11.77 3.13
CA PRO A 42 -29.16 -10.81 2.08
C PRO A 42 -30.10 -9.60 2.04
N LEU A 43 -29.48 -8.42 1.98
CA LEU A 43 -30.06 -7.08 1.71
C LEU A 43 -31.57 -7.07 1.42
N ASP A 44 -32.41 -7.06 2.46
CA ASP A 44 -33.83 -6.82 2.27
C ASP A 44 -34.07 -5.36 1.90
N CYS A 45 -34.13 -5.11 0.58
CA CYS A 45 -34.42 -3.81 -0.03
C CYS A 45 -35.73 -3.18 0.48
N ARG A 46 -36.63 -3.94 1.13
CA ARG A 46 -37.89 -3.43 1.69
C ARG A 46 -37.68 -2.45 2.86
N VAL A 47 -36.56 -2.54 3.59
CA VAL A 47 -36.25 -1.61 4.70
C VAL A 47 -36.01 -0.16 4.20
N LEU A 48 -35.61 0.01 2.93
CA LEU A 48 -35.42 1.34 2.31
C LEU A 48 -36.74 2.02 1.87
N SER A 49 -37.90 1.37 2.03
CA SER A 49 -39.15 1.80 1.37
C SER A 49 -39.93 2.94 2.04
N ARG A 50 -39.75 3.22 3.34
CA ARG A 50 -40.73 4.04 4.10
C ARG A 50 -40.52 5.56 4.10
N LYS A 51 -39.34 6.04 3.71
CA LYS A 51 -39.10 7.42 3.21
C LYS A 51 -37.95 7.36 2.22
N ARG A 52 -38.09 7.93 1.01
CA ARG A 52 -36.94 8.14 0.12
C ARG A 52 -35.90 8.97 0.90
N PRO A 53 -34.65 8.51 1.06
CA PRO A 53 -33.61 9.35 1.64
C PRO A 53 -33.47 10.65 0.84
N ARG A 54 -33.13 11.76 1.50
CA ARG A 54 -32.73 12.97 0.77
C ARG A 54 -31.47 12.64 -0.03
N ALA A 55 -31.49 12.91 -1.33
CA ALA A 55 -30.34 12.71 -2.19
C ALA A 55 -29.14 13.50 -1.64
N LEU A 56 -27.97 12.87 -1.61
CA LEU A 56 -26.74 13.50 -1.13
C LEU A 56 -26.25 14.51 -2.17
N THR A 57 -25.82 15.68 -1.72
CA THR A 57 -25.10 16.62 -2.59
C THR A 57 -23.74 16.04 -2.98
N LEU A 58 -23.13 16.55 -4.06
CA LEU A 58 -21.78 16.12 -4.47
C LEU A 58 -20.75 16.35 -3.35
N GLN A 59 -20.86 17.47 -2.62
CA GLN A 59 -20.02 17.79 -1.47
C GLN A 59 -20.19 16.77 -0.33
N GLN A 60 -21.43 16.36 -0.01
CA GLN A 60 -21.70 15.31 0.97
C GLN A 60 -21.16 13.95 0.51
N GLY A 61 -21.31 13.61 -0.77
CA GLY A 61 -20.75 12.41 -1.38
C GLY A 61 -19.22 12.36 -1.28
N ASN A 62 -18.54 13.47 -1.57
CA ASN A 62 -17.09 13.59 -1.42
C ASN A 62 -16.65 13.45 0.04
N LEU A 63 -17.35 14.07 0.99
CA LEU A 63 -17.06 13.91 2.42
C LEU A 63 -17.26 12.47 2.90
N PHE A 64 -18.30 11.78 2.42
CA PHE A 64 -18.52 10.36 2.70
C PHE A 64 -17.39 9.50 2.11
N TYR A 65 -16.95 9.80 0.89
CA TYR A 65 -15.87 9.08 0.22
C TYR A 65 -14.53 9.24 0.95
N SER A 66 -14.15 10.46 1.34
CA SER A 66 -12.91 10.71 2.09
C SER A 66 -12.90 10.00 3.44
N ASN A 67 -14.02 10.02 4.17
CA ASN A 67 -14.15 9.27 5.43
C ASN A 67 -14.08 7.75 5.21
N ALA A 68 -14.72 7.22 4.16
CA ALA A 68 -14.69 5.80 3.82
C ALA A 68 -13.30 5.32 3.39
N GLU A 69 -12.59 6.09 2.55
CA GLU A 69 -11.21 5.81 2.15
C GLU A 69 -10.25 5.84 3.36
N ARG A 70 -10.42 6.79 4.27
CA ARG A 70 -9.62 6.88 5.50
C ARG A 70 -9.82 5.65 6.38
N LEU A 71 -11.08 5.34 6.72
CA LEU A 71 -11.45 4.14 7.49
C LEU A 71 -10.97 2.84 6.82
N ARG A 72 -10.99 2.76 5.48
CA ARG A 72 -10.49 1.59 4.73
C ARG A 72 -8.96 1.45 4.75
N LYS A 73 -8.21 2.55 4.89
CA LYS A 73 -6.73 2.55 4.93
C LYS A 73 -6.17 2.32 6.34
N GLU A 74 -6.90 2.77 7.35
CA GLU A 74 -6.47 2.91 8.75
C GLU A 74 -7.41 2.15 9.72
N ALA A 75 -8.16 1.15 9.26
CA ALA A 75 -9.12 0.41 10.09
C ALA A 75 -8.43 -0.20 11.32
N ARG A 76 -8.92 0.11 12.52
CA ARG A 76 -8.37 -0.42 13.79
C ARG A 76 -9.18 -1.60 14.31
N ASN A 77 -10.35 -1.85 13.71
CA ASN A 77 -11.29 -2.91 14.06
C ASN A 77 -12.25 -3.17 12.87
N LEU A 78 -13.01 -4.27 12.92
CA LEU A 78 -13.96 -4.64 11.86
C LEU A 78 -15.13 -3.64 11.68
N ASN A 79 -15.53 -2.92 12.74
CA ASN A 79 -16.60 -1.93 12.66
C ASN A 79 -16.17 -0.67 11.87
N ASP A 80 -14.89 -0.29 11.88
CA ASP A 80 -14.37 0.77 11.00
C ASP A 80 -14.58 0.39 9.51
N LEU A 81 -14.32 -0.87 9.15
CA LEU A 81 -14.57 -1.41 7.80
C LEU A 81 -16.08 -1.48 7.48
N HIS A 82 -16.92 -1.90 8.43
CA HIS A 82 -18.39 -1.88 8.25
C HIS A 82 -18.93 -0.46 8.05
N ILE A 83 -18.36 0.55 8.71
CA ILE A 83 -18.70 1.97 8.46
C ILE A 83 -18.25 2.39 7.05
N ALA A 84 -17.04 2.04 6.61
CA ALA A 84 -16.57 2.32 5.25
C ALA A 84 -17.49 1.70 4.18
N ILE A 85 -17.87 0.43 4.33
CA ILE A 85 -18.85 -0.28 3.48
C ILE A 85 -20.17 0.50 3.40
N ARG A 86 -20.73 0.90 4.57
CA ARG A 86 -21.99 1.66 4.64
C ARG A 86 -21.89 3.04 3.97
N LEU A 87 -20.75 3.73 4.09
CA LEU A 87 -20.52 5.03 3.44
C LEU A 87 -20.43 4.91 1.92
N PHE A 88 -19.68 3.93 1.38
CA PHE A 88 -19.65 3.68 -0.07
C PHE A 88 -21.03 3.27 -0.61
N LEU A 89 -21.75 2.39 0.09
CA LEU A 89 -23.14 2.06 -0.27
C LEU A 89 -24.06 3.29 -0.26
N ALA A 90 -23.93 4.17 0.73
CA ALA A 90 -24.70 5.41 0.80
C ALA A 90 -24.43 6.34 -0.40
N ILE A 91 -23.19 6.39 -0.91
CA ILE A 91 -22.85 7.12 -2.15
C ILE A 91 -23.54 6.46 -3.35
N LEU A 92 -23.40 5.15 -3.52
CA LEU A 92 -23.99 4.42 -4.65
C LEU A 92 -25.52 4.46 -4.69
N LEU A 93 -26.18 4.59 -3.54
CA LEU A 93 -27.64 4.70 -3.46
C LEU A 93 -28.15 6.14 -3.58
N ASN A 94 -27.45 7.13 -3.00
CA ASN A 94 -28.05 8.47 -2.76
C ASN A 94 -27.36 9.64 -3.49
N VAL A 95 -26.16 9.47 -4.07
CA VAL A 95 -25.52 10.53 -4.88
C VAL A 95 -26.04 10.47 -6.33
N PRO A 96 -26.43 11.59 -6.96
CA PRO A 96 -26.96 11.64 -8.32
C PRO A 96 -26.10 10.93 -9.38
N SER A 97 -26.75 10.27 -10.35
CA SER A 97 -26.11 9.52 -11.45
C SER A 97 -25.12 10.33 -12.29
N ARG A 98 -25.28 11.66 -12.37
CA ARG A 98 -24.35 12.56 -13.06
C ARG A 98 -22.94 12.60 -12.44
N ALA A 99 -22.79 12.27 -11.16
CA ALA A 99 -21.48 12.19 -10.48
C ALA A 99 -20.77 10.87 -10.80
N ARG A 100 -20.53 10.60 -12.10
CA ARG A 100 -20.07 9.30 -12.61
C ARG A 100 -18.76 8.82 -11.96
N GLU A 101 -17.75 9.69 -11.88
CA GLU A 101 -16.41 9.38 -11.38
C GLU A 101 -16.44 8.99 -9.89
N LEU A 102 -17.00 9.84 -9.02
CA LEU A 102 -17.19 9.55 -7.60
C LEU A 102 -17.94 8.22 -7.37
N ARG A 103 -18.98 7.96 -8.17
CA ARG A 103 -19.75 6.71 -8.10
C ARG A 103 -18.95 5.51 -8.61
N SER A 104 -18.03 5.67 -9.56
CA SER A 104 -17.16 4.57 -10.00
C SER A 104 -16.13 4.24 -8.92
N ARG A 105 -15.37 5.24 -8.47
CA ARG A 105 -14.35 5.08 -7.41
C ARG A 105 -14.95 4.47 -6.14
N SER A 106 -16.16 4.91 -5.75
CA SER A 106 -16.90 4.32 -4.62
C SER A 106 -17.31 2.86 -4.87
N ARG A 107 -17.66 2.49 -6.11
CA ARG A 107 -17.98 1.10 -6.48
C ARG A 107 -16.74 0.22 -6.40
N GLU A 108 -15.62 0.65 -6.97
CA GLU A 108 -14.35 -0.10 -6.97
C GLU A 108 -13.85 -0.37 -5.55
N ARG A 109 -13.87 0.64 -4.68
CA ARG A 109 -13.42 0.52 -3.28
C ARG A 109 -14.39 -0.31 -2.43
N LEU A 110 -15.69 -0.26 -2.73
CA LEU A 110 -16.67 -1.16 -2.12
C LEU A 110 -16.47 -2.61 -2.59
N ILE A 111 -16.38 -2.86 -3.90
CA ILE A 111 -16.18 -4.20 -4.48
C ILE A 111 -15.01 -4.91 -3.79
N LEU A 112 -13.85 -4.24 -3.69
CA LEU A 112 -12.67 -4.79 -3.02
C LEU A 112 -12.98 -5.22 -1.57
N LEU A 113 -13.60 -4.34 -0.78
CA LEU A 113 -14.00 -4.58 0.61
C LEU A 113 -15.01 -5.73 0.78
N LEU A 114 -15.84 -6.00 -0.24
CA LEU A 114 -16.78 -7.11 -0.22
C LEU A 114 -16.12 -8.41 -0.70
N CYS A 115 -15.24 -8.38 -1.71
CA CYS A 115 -14.50 -9.57 -2.15
C CYS A 115 -13.54 -10.09 -1.08
N GLN A 116 -12.97 -9.21 -0.25
CA GLN A 116 -12.13 -9.54 0.90
C GLN A 116 -12.90 -10.21 2.07
N ARG A 117 -14.18 -10.55 1.92
CA ARG A 117 -15.05 -11.14 2.95
C ARG A 117 -15.98 -12.22 2.40
N ASP A 118 -16.25 -13.26 3.17
CA ASP A 118 -17.23 -14.30 2.81
C ASP A 118 -18.68 -13.79 2.79
N ASP A 119 -19.06 -12.96 3.77
CA ASP A 119 -20.45 -12.61 4.07
C ASP A 119 -21.16 -11.75 2.99
N HIS A 120 -20.44 -11.37 1.93
CA HIS A 120 -20.87 -10.36 0.96
C HIS A 120 -20.65 -10.73 -0.52
N ASP A 121 -20.20 -11.95 -0.85
CA ASP A 121 -19.82 -12.34 -2.22
C ASP A 121 -20.94 -12.13 -3.28
N PRO A 122 -22.24 -12.43 -3.03
CA PRO A 122 -23.31 -12.15 -3.99
C PRO A 122 -23.49 -10.65 -4.33
N LEU A 123 -23.22 -9.76 -3.36
CA LEU A 123 -23.25 -8.31 -3.58
C LEU A 123 -22.00 -7.86 -4.34
N ALA A 124 -20.84 -8.43 -4.03
CA ALA A 124 -19.61 -8.20 -4.77
C ALA A 124 -19.79 -8.57 -6.26
N ALA A 125 -20.30 -9.77 -6.54
CA ALA A 125 -20.57 -10.27 -7.89
C ALA A 125 -21.60 -9.40 -8.66
N HIS A 126 -22.66 -8.91 -8.00
CA HIS A 126 -23.59 -7.95 -8.62
C HIS A 126 -22.89 -6.63 -8.99
N LEU A 127 -22.09 -6.07 -8.08
CA LEU A 127 -21.40 -4.80 -8.30
C LEU A 127 -20.28 -4.93 -9.35
N LEU A 128 -19.60 -6.07 -9.41
CA LEU A 128 -18.60 -6.43 -10.42
C LEU A 128 -19.18 -6.44 -11.83
N ARG A 129 -20.25 -7.22 -12.06
CA ARG A 129 -20.96 -7.22 -13.37
C ARG A 129 -21.48 -5.82 -13.74
N ARG A 130 -21.97 -5.05 -12.76
CA ARG A 130 -22.40 -3.65 -12.93
C ARG A 130 -21.25 -2.63 -13.03
N GLY A 131 -20.00 -3.09 -12.90
CA GLY A 131 -18.78 -2.32 -13.12
C GLY A 131 -18.15 -2.57 -14.49
N GLY A 132 -18.50 -3.67 -15.18
CA GLY A 132 -17.89 -4.08 -16.45
C GLY A 132 -16.57 -4.86 -16.32
N PHE A 133 -16.27 -5.40 -15.14
CA PHE A 133 -15.10 -6.26 -14.90
C PHE A 133 -15.30 -7.66 -15.48
N ILE A 134 -14.21 -8.37 -15.85
CA ILE A 134 -14.29 -9.71 -16.51
C ILE A 134 -13.47 -10.90 -15.92
N CYS A 135 -12.35 -10.74 -15.21
CA CYS A 135 -11.55 -11.89 -14.68
C CYS A 135 -11.00 -11.73 -13.22
N ARG A 136 -11.56 -12.41 -12.18
CA ARG A 136 -11.27 -12.02 -10.77
C ARG A 136 -10.07 -12.68 -10.11
N LEU A 137 -9.43 -11.92 -9.21
CA LEU A 137 -8.59 -12.49 -8.16
C LEU A 137 -9.44 -13.40 -7.28
N SER A 138 -8.96 -14.62 -7.05
CA SER A 138 -9.65 -15.65 -6.29
C SER A 138 -9.91 -15.24 -4.84
N PRO A 139 -10.90 -15.85 -4.16
CA PRO A 139 -11.09 -15.67 -2.72
C PRO A 139 -9.80 -15.94 -1.93
N ALA A 140 -9.07 -17.00 -2.27
CA ALA A 140 -7.74 -17.34 -1.74
C ALA A 140 -6.76 -16.14 -1.73
N VAL A 141 -6.58 -15.48 -2.88
CA VAL A 141 -5.68 -14.32 -3.01
C VAL A 141 -6.17 -13.10 -2.20
N LEU A 142 -7.49 -12.88 -2.10
CA LEU A 142 -8.05 -11.71 -1.40
C LEU A 142 -8.27 -11.94 0.11
N ARG A 143 -8.39 -13.20 0.53
CA ARG A 143 -8.61 -13.67 1.91
C ARG A 143 -7.40 -14.47 2.39
N TYR A 144 -6.21 -13.97 2.07
CA TYR A 144 -4.94 -14.65 2.28
C TYR A 144 -4.64 -15.05 3.74
N HIS A 145 -5.28 -14.42 4.75
CA HIS A 145 -5.16 -14.83 6.16
C HIS A 145 -5.91 -16.13 6.50
N GLU A 146 -7.03 -16.43 5.85
CA GLU A 146 -7.68 -17.75 5.98
C GLU A 146 -6.79 -18.83 5.34
N SER A 147 -6.06 -18.44 4.30
CA SER A 147 -5.15 -19.28 3.52
C SER A 147 -3.82 -19.59 4.22
N GLU A 148 -3.44 -18.82 5.24
CA GLU A 148 -2.31 -19.15 6.13
C GLU A 148 -2.59 -20.39 7.01
N THR A 149 -3.85 -20.89 7.06
CA THR A 149 -4.22 -22.10 7.80
C THR A 149 -4.14 -23.39 6.97
N SER A 150 -4.13 -23.30 5.63
CA SER A 150 -3.90 -24.44 4.74
C SER A 150 -2.40 -24.74 4.61
N ALA A 151 -2.05 -26.04 4.60
CA ALA A 151 -0.67 -26.46 4.31
C ALA A 151 -0.25 -25.95 2.92
N PRO A 152 0.97 -25.40 2.75
CA PRO A 152 1.40 -24.86 1.47
C PRO A 152 1.52 -25.98 0.43
N GLU A 153 0.93 -25.75 -0.74
CA GLU A 153 1.29 -26.50 -1.94
C GLU A 153 2.76 -26.23 -2.34
N SER A 154 3.26 -26.94 -3.35
CA SER A 154 4.69 -26.92 -3.72
C SER A 154 5.26 -25.51 -3.93
N PRO A 155 6.51 -25.25 -3.49
CA PRO A 155 7.17 -23.95 -3.69
C PRO A 155 7.21 -23.56 -5.18
N PRO A 156 7.34 -22.26 -5.50
CA PRO A 156 7.40 -21.83 -6.89
C PRO A 156 8.55 -22.51 -7.64
N PRO A 157 8.42 -22.68 -8.97
CA PRO A 157 9.54 -23.09 -9.80
C PRO A 157 10.77 -22.19 -9.54
N PRO A 158 11.98 -22.75 -9.38
CA PRO A 158 13.18 -21.96 -9.05
C PRO A 158 13.53 -20.87 -10.07
N GLU A 159 13.03 -20.98 -11.31
CA GLU A 159 13.17 -19.97 -12.36
C GLU A 159 12.11 -18.86 -12.31
N LEU A 160 11.11 -18.96 -11.42
CA LEU A 160 9.96 -18.06 -11.30
C LEU A 160 10.08 -17.07 -10.12
N ALA A 161 10.26 -17.54 -8.88
CA ALA A 161 10.24 -16.69 -7.68
C ALA A 161 11.05 -17.26 -6.50
N HIS A 162 11.66 -16.39 -5.70
CA HIS A 162 12.38 -16.70 -4.44
C HIS A 162 12.10 -15.61 -3.41
N ALA A 163 12.20 -15.93 -2.11
CA ALA A 163 12.39 -14.93 -1.06
C ALA A 163 13.59 -15.30 -0.18
N VAL A 164 14.38 -14.28 0.18
CA VAL A 164 15.53 -14.39 1.07
C VAL A 164 15.26 -13.55 2.31
N ASP A 165 15.15 -14.17 3.48
CA ASP A 165 15.05 -13.47 4.77
C ASP A 165 16.44 -13.00 5.21
N SER A 166 16.49 -11.89 5.98
CA SER A 166 17.73 -11.26 6.45
C SER A 166 18.71 -10.89 5.31
N ALA A 167 18.18 -10.44 4.16
CA ALA A 167 18.94 -10.26 2.92
C ALA A 167 20.07 -9.21 3.00
N LEU A 168 19.91 -8.15 3.79
CA LEU A 168 20.95 -7.14 4.00
C LEU A 168 21.55 -7.21 5.41
N ALA A 169 22.85 -6.90 5.51
CA ALA A 169 23.50 -6.66 6.79
C ALA A 169 22.78 -5.53 7.58
N PRO A 170 22.63 -5.63 8.92
CA PRO A 170 21.79 -4.70 9.69
C PRO A 170 22.15 -3.21 9.57
N GLY A 171 23.41 -2.88 9.26
CA GLY A 171 23.82 -1.50 8.97
C GLY A 171 23.17 -0.94 7.70
N LEU A 172 23.19 -1.72 6.60
CA LEU A 172 22.59 -1.33 5.32
C LEU A 172 21.07 -1.22 5.43
N LEU A 173 20.44 -2.17 6.11
CA LEU A 173 18.98 -2.14 6.38
C LEU A 173 18.59 -0.83 7.10
N ARG A 174 19.28 -0.48 8.19
CA ARG A 174 19.01 0.76 8.94
C ARG A 174 19.20 2.01 8.09
N SER A 175 20.23 2.07 7.24
CA SER A 175 20.43 3.21 6.32
C SER A 175 19.23 3.38 5.37
N LEU A 176 18.67 2.29 4.85
CA LEU A 176 17.47 2.34 4.00
C LEU A 176 16.21 2.72 4.81
N GLN A 177 16.04 2.19 6.01
CA GLN A 177 14.91 2.53 6.89
C GLN A 177 14.91 4.01 7.30
N THR A 178 16.09 4.61 7.52
CA THR A 178 16.22 6.06 7.72
C THR A 178 15.91 6.83 6.44
N ALA A 179 16.51 6.46 5.31
CA ALA A 179 16.32 7.16 4.03
C ALA A 179 14.87 7.12 3.51
N PHE A 180 14.15 6.03 3.79
CA PHE A 180 12.76 5.80 3.38
C PHE A 180 11.77 5.79 4.55
N ALA A 181 12.09 6.44 5.67
CA ALA A 181 11.14 6.62 6.78
C ALA A 181 9.84 7.31 6.28
N PRO A 182 8.67 7.10 6.92
CA PRO A 182 7.40 7.67 6.44
C PRO A 182 7.40 9.18 6.24
N GLY A 183 8.18 9.93 7.03
CA GLY A 183 8.36 11.38 6.91
C GLY A 183 9.56 11.83 6.06
N SER A 184 10.18 10.94 5.28
CA SER A 184 11.34 11.27 4.43
C SER A 184 10.95 12.28 3.33
N PRO A 185 11.80 13.30 3.05
CA PRO A 185 11.54 14.27 1.98
C PRO A 185 11.43 13.63 0.60
N PHE A 186 12.03 12.43 0.41
CA PHE A 186 11.94 11.63 -0.81
C PHE A 186 10.49 11.46 -1.32
N TRP A 187 9.51 11.30 -0.42
CA TRP A 187 8.10 11.10 -0.81
C TRP A 187 7.42 12.35 -1.38
N SER A 188 7.88 13.53 -0.95
CA SER A 188 7.43 14.83 -1.46
C SER A 188 8.19 15.26 -2.71
N GLU A 189 9.51 15.11 -2.73
CA GLU A 189 10.39 15.50 -3.85
C GLU A 189 10.05 14.74 -5.15
N HIS A 190 9.65 13.48 -5.02
CA HIS A 190 9.27 12.61 -6.13
C HIS A 190 7.75 12.52 -6.34
N ALA A 191 6.97 13.42 -5.73
CA ALA A 191 5.50 13.47 -5.73
C ALA A 191 4.74 12.20 -5.26
N TYR A 192 5.44 11.13 -4.89
CA TYR A 192 4.87 9.81 -4.58
C TYR A 192 3.80 9.79 -3.47
N ALA A 193 3.74 10.81 -2.61
CA ALA A 193 2.75 10.95 -1.55
C ALA A 193 1.30 11.21 -2.05
N CYS A 194 1.08 11.81 -3.22
CA CYS A 194 -0.23 12.35 -3.60
C CYS A 194 -1.19 11.36 -4.29
N GLY A 195 -0.70 10.21 -4.74
CA GLY A 195 -1.51 9.18 -5.44
C GLY A 195 -1.90 9.52 -6.88
N SER A 196 -1.44 10.65 -7.42
CA SER A 196 -1.52 11.03 -8.84
C SER A 196 -0.13 11.28 -9.45
N SER A 197 0.92 10.76 -8.83
CA SER A 197 2.29 10.88 -9.32
C SER A 197 2.48 10.06 -10.60
N PRO A 198 3.25 10.54 -11.59
CA PRO A 198 3.83 9.66 -12.58
C PRO A 198 4.74 8.61 -11.90
N PHE A 199 4.99 7.50 -12.60
CA PHE A 199 6.01 6.54 -12.19
C PHE A 199 7.39 7.22 -12.17
N PHE A 200 8.19 6.91 -11.15
CA PHE A 200 9.50 7.52 -10.92
C PHE A 200 10.52 6.45 -10.52
N SER A 201 11.63 6.40 -11.24
CA SER A 201 12.71 5.45 -10.95
C SER A 201 14.07 6.03 -11.31
N TYR A 202 15.10 5.51 -10.65
CA TYR A 202 16.50 5.82 -10.90
C TYR A 202 17.22 4.61 -11.47
N VAL A 203 18.15 4.83 -12.41
CA VAL A 203 19.01 3.79 -12.99
C VAL A 203 20.48 4.05 -12.64
N HIS A 204 21.18 3.00 -12.24
CA HIS A 204 22.64 2.98 -12.10
C HIS A 204 23.25 1.91 -13.04
N PRO A 205 24.44 2.13 -13.61
CA PRO A 205 25.23 1.07 -14.22
C PRO A 205 25.75 0.10 -13.15
N LEU A 206 25.84 -1.19 -13.50
CA LEU A 206 26.41 -2.26 -12.65
C LEU A 206 27.88 -2.55 -12.96
N ASP A 207 28.40 -2.07 -14.10
CA ASP A 207 29.80 -2.21 -14.52
C ASP A 207 30.72 -1.08 -13.98
N VAL A 208 30.22 -0.25 -13.05
CA VAL A 208 30.95 0.84 -12.40
C VAL A 208 31.07 0.57 -10.89
N ALA A 209 32.26 0.79 -10.32
CA ALA A 209 32.50 0.62 -8.89
C ALA A 209 31.59 1.55 -8.04
N PRO A 210 30.95 1.06 -6.95
CA PRO A 210 30.06 1.87 -6.12
C PRO A 210 30.73 3.11 -5.51
N ARG A 211 30.16 4.30 -5.79
CA ARG A 211 30.66 5.61 -5.35
C ARG A 211 30.01 6.09 -4.05
N ILE A 212 28.80 5.60 -3.77
CA ILE A 212 27.99 5.95 -2.61
C ILE A 212 27.46 4.70 -1.90
N GLY A 213 27.11 4.83 -0.61
CA GLY A 213 26.58 3.71 0.18
C GLY A 213 25.35 3.03 -0.42
N PHE A 214 24.51 3.78 -1.16
CA PHE A 214 23.35 3.23 -1.85
C PHE A 214 23.71 2.30 -3.02
N GLU A 215 24.74 2.63 -3.81
CA GLU A 215 25.21 1.76 -4.90
C GLU A 215 25.76 0.42 -4.36
N ARG A 216 26.27 0.42 -3.12
CA ARG A 216 26.68 -0.81 -2.41
C ARG A 216 25.49 -1.67 -1.94
N VAL A 217 24.34 -1.06 -1.64
CA VAL A 217 23.08 -1.80 -1.42
C VAL A 217 22.66 -2.48 -2.72
N LEU A 218 22.64 -1.74 -3.83
CA LEU A 218 22.25 -2.28 -5.14
C LEU A 218 23.16 -3.44 -5.56
N GLY A 219 24.47 -3.34 -5.34
CA GLY A 219 25.43 -4.44 -5.58
C GLY A 219 25.20 -5.66 -4.68
N ALA A 220 24.87 -5.48 -3.40
CA ALA A 220 24.54 -6.59 -2.51
C ALA A 220 23.25 -7.33 -2.94
N LEU A 221 22.22 -6.58 -3.33
CA LEU A 221 20.97 -7.14 -3.87
C LEU A 221 21.21 -7.85 -5.22
N HIS A 222 22.06 -7.28 -6.09
CA HIS A 222 22.46 -7.92 -7.35
C HIS A 222 23.22 -9.23 -7.16
N ALA A 223 24.09 -9.33 -6.14
CA ALA A 223 24.78 -10.57 -5.80
C ALA A 223 23.80 -11.68 -5.39
N ILE A 224 22.78 -11.35 -4.58
CA ILE A 224 21.70 -12.28 -4.22
C ILE A 224 20.89 -12.67 -5.46
N ALA A 225 20.57 -11.72 -6.34
CA ALA A 225 19.91 -12.00 -7.61
C ALA A 225 20.73 -12.96 -8.49
N CYS A 226 22.04 -12.78 -8.57
CA CYS A 226 22.95 -13.65 -9.33
C CYS A 226 23.14 -15.06 -8.73
N LYS A 227 22.75 -15.28 -7.46
CA LYS A 227 22.68 -16.60 -6.83
C LYS A 227 21.39 -17.34 -7.21
N HIS A 228 20.24 -16.69 -7.02
CA HIS A 228 18.92 -17.33 -7.20
C HIS A 228 18.43 -17.33 -8.65
N PHE A 229 18.85 -16.35 -9.45
CA PHE A 229 18.53 -16.20 -10.87
C PHE A 229 19.83 -15.99 -11.67
N PRO A 230 20.49 -17.04 -12.17
CA PRO A 230 21.79 -16.92 -12.88
C PRO A 230 21.78 -15.93 -14.05
N ARG A 231 20.63 -15.71 -14.70
CA ARG A 231 20.39 -14.70 -15.73
C ARG A 231 20.66 -13.25 -15.28
N ALA A 232 20.58 -12.93 -13.99
CA ALA A 232 20.89 -11.59 -13.47
C ALA A 232 22.36 -11.18 -13.69
N ARG A 233 23.26 -12.14 -13.97
CA ARG A 233 24.66 -11.88 -14.34
C ARG A 233 24.81 -11.18 -15.70
N ALA A 234 23.77 -11.23 -16.54
CA ALA A 234 23.70 -10.48 -17.79
C ALA A 234 23.13 -9.06 -17.62
N ALA A 235 22.76 -8.64 -16.41
CA ALA A 235 22.31 -7.29 -16.14
C ALA A 235 23.50 -6.32 -16.17
N ARG A 236 23.38 -5.26 -16.96
CA ARG A 236 24.34 -4.14 -17.03
C ARG A 236 23.87 -2.91 -16.27
N TYR A 237 22.56 -2.85 -15.99
CA TYR A 237 21.93 -1.75 -15.29
C TYR A 237 21.04 -2.29 -14.18
N VAL A 238 20.90 -1.47 -13.13
CA VAL A 238 19.95 -1.67 -12.05
C VAL A 238 19.06 -0.45 -11.96
N GLU A 239 17.77 -0.67 -12.09
CA GLU A 239 16.73 0.32 -11.86
C GLU A 239 16.16 0.15 -10.45
N TRP A 240 15.81 1.23 -9.78
CA TRP A 240 15.13 1.17 -8.48
C TRP A 240 14.13 2.31 -8.26
N TRP A 241 13.13 2.02 -7.46
CA TRP A 241 12.12 2.96 -6.95
C TRP A 241 11.65 2.51 -5.57
N ALA A 242 10.97 3.37 -4.83
CA ALA A 242 10.51 3.06 -3.48
C ALA A 242 9.02 3.35 -3.29
N HIS A 243 8.38 2.58 -2.42
CA HIS A 243 6.96 2.68 -2.11
C HIS A 243 6.76 2.82 -0.61
N CYS A 244 5.95 3.79 -0.21
CA CYS A 244 5.38 3.93 1.13
C CYS A 244 3.86 3.92 0.99
N ARG A 245 3.18 2.88 1.51
CA ARG A 245 1.75 2.64 1.28
C ARG A 245 0.99 2.37 2.60
N PRO A 246 -0.20 2.95 2.82
CA PRO A 246 -1.09 2.53 3.92
C PRO A 246 -1.55 1.06 3.77
N HIS A 247 -2.01 0.43 4.86
CA HIS A 247 -2.39 -1.00 4.89
C HIS A 247 -3.32 -1.40 3.74
N GLY A 248 -4.46 -0.72 3.62
CA GLY A 248 -5.45 -0.99 2.57
C GLY A 248 -5.05 -0.56 1.14
N VAL A 249 -3.79 -0.26 0.86
CA VAL A 249 -3.33 0.20 -0.46
C VAL A 249 -2.38 -0.82 -1.08
N GLY A 250 -2.91 -1.60 -2.02
CA GLY A 250 -2.15 -2.48 -2.90
C GLY A 250 -1.59 -1.74 -4.12
N HIS A 251 -1.25 -2.51 -5.16
CA HIS A 251 -0.72 -2.04 -6.44
C HIS A 251 -1.26 -2.94 -7.56
N GLN A 252 -1.52 -2.35 -8.73
CA GLN A 252 -2.19 -3.02 -9.85
C GLN A 252 -1.37 -4.21 -10.37
N LEU A 253 -2.07 -5.23 -10.91
CA LEU A 253 -1.40 -6.29 -11.65
C LEU A 253 -0.88 -5.76 -12.99
N HIS A 254 0.42 -5.91 -13.22
CA HIS A 254 1.13 -5.41 -14.39
C HIS A 254 2.36 -6.28 -14.72
N PHE A 255 3.01 -5.98 -15.84
CA PHE A 255 4.32 -6.49 -16.20
C PHE A 255 5.30 -5.31 -16.13
N ASP A 256 6.50 -5.50 -15.57
CA ASP A 256 7.52 -4.45 -15.61
C ASP A 256 7.99 -4.23 -17.05
N SER A 257 8.00 -2.98 -17.54
CA SER A 257 8.53 -2.64 -18.85
C SER A 257 9.19 -1.27 -18.87
N ASP A 258 10.19 -1.09 -19.73
CA ASP A 258 10.94 0.18 -19.83
C ASP A 258 10.28 1.19 -20.79
N LYS A 259 9.42 0.72 -21.71
CA LYS A 259 8.55 1.55 -22.55
C LYS A 259 7.18 0.88 -22.75
N GLU A 260 6.16 1.38 -22.08
CA GLU A 260 4.77 1.01 -22.37
C GLU A 260 4.36 1.57 -23.74
N GLY A 261 4.31 0.71 -24.76
CA GLY A 261 3.72 1.00 -26.07
C GLY A 261 4.68 1.31 -27.23
N GLU A 262 5.97 1.52 -26.99
CA GLU A 262 6.96 1.87 -28.04
C GLU A 262 8.16 0.93 -28.09
N GLY A 263 8.73 0.71 -29.28
CA GLY A 263 10.04 0.05 -29.47
C GLY A 263 10.07 -1.48 -29.26
N GLY A 264 8.96 -2.09 -28.84
CA GLY A 264 8.86 -3.51 -28.51
C GLY A 264 9.05 -3.76 -27.01
N LEU A 265 8.14 -4.55 -26.43
CA LEU A 265 8.05 -4.78 -24.99
C LEU A 265 9.31 -5.47 -24.44
N ARG A 266 10.13 -4.74 -23.68
CA ARG A 266 11.25 -5.32 -22.92
C ARG A 266 10.87 -5.43 -21.45
N HIS A 267 11.37 -6.47 -20.82
CA HIS A 267 11.18 -6.77 -19.40
C HIS A 267 12.55 -6.91 -18.73
N PRO A 268 12.68 -6.63 -17.41
CA PRO A 268 13.90 -6.89 -16.69
C PRO A 268 14.18 -8.41 -16.61
N LEU A 269 15.45 -8.77 -16.47
CA LEU A 269 15.89 -10.16 -16.30
C LEU A 269 15.33 -10.76 -15.01
N VAL A 270 15.27 -9.94 -13.97
CA VAL A 270 14.75 -10.22 -12.62
C VAL A 270 14.16 -8.93 -12.07
N SER A 271 12.95 -9.02 -11.52
CA SER A 271 12.32 -7.98 -10.72
C SER A 271 12.33 -8.37 -9.25
N SER A 272 12.32 -7.39 -8.34
CA SER A 272 12.48 -7.69 -6.91
C SER A 272 11.94 -6.59 -6.00
N ALA A 273 11.61 -6.98 -4.76
CA ALA A 273 11.14 -6.09 -3.71
C ALA A 273 11.78 -6.44 -2.37
N LEU A 274 12.55 -5.51 -1.81
CA LEU A 274 13.07 -5.56 -0.45
C LEU A 274 12.07 -4.85 0.47
N TYR A 275 11.58 -5.57 1.48
CA TYR A 275 10.64 -5.03 2.45
C TYR A 275 11.41 -4.37 3.61
N LEU A 276 11.22 -3.07 3.80
CA LEU A 276 11.85 -2.28 4.86
C LEU A 276 11.01 -2.23 6.16
N THR A 277 9.77 -2.71 6.08
CA THR A 277 8.85 -2.90 7.21
C THR A 277 8.07 -4.21 7.04
N GLY A 278 7.76 -4.89 8.13
CA GLY A 278 6.84 -6.04 8.15
C GLY A 278 5.49 -5.74 8.83
N GLY A 279 4.57 -6.71 8.78
CA GLY A 279 3.34 -6.69 9.59
C GLY A 279 2.25 -5.71 9.15
N ILE A 280 2.38 -5.07 7.98
CA ILE A 280 1.38 -4.14 7.45
C ILE A 280 1.28 -4.19 5.92
N GLY A 281 0.04 -4.07 5.43
CA GLY A 281 -0.33 -4.18 4.03
C GLY A 281 -0.30 -5.62 3.52
N GLY A 282 -0.84 -5.82 2.31
CA GLY A 282 -0.96 -7.16 1.76
C GLY A 282 0.32 -7.68 1.08
N PRO A 283 0.31 -8.98 0.74
CA PRO A 283 1.42 -9.64 0.06
C PRO A 283 1.69 -9.06 -1.33
N THR A 284 2.94 -9.18 -1.80
CA THR A 284 3.21 -9.14 -3.24
C THR A 284 2.71 -10.46 -3.84
N LEU A 285 1.91 -10.40 -4.90
CA LEU A 285 1.47 -11.57 -5.67
C LEU A 285 2.34 -11.67 -6.93
N VAL A 286 2.98 -12.83 -7.12
CA VAL A 286 3.67 -13.21 -8.36
C VAL A 286 2.89 -14.36 -9.00
N THR A 287 2.68 -14.33 -10.31
CA THR A 287 1.93 -15.37 -11.04
C THR A 287 2.80 -16.05 -12.11
N GLU A 288 2.30 -17.13 -12.71
CA GLU A 288 2.95 -17.77 -13.86
C GLU A 288 2.56 -17.16 -15.22
N GLN A 289 1.57 -16.25 -15.25
CA GLN A 289 1.09 -15.62 -16.48
C GLN A 289 2.14 -14.67 -17.07
N ARG A 290 2.30 -14.73 -18.40
CA ARG A 290 3.17 -13.88 -19.21
C ARG A 290 2.33 -13.05 -20.19
N MET A 291 2.89 -11.98 -20.75
CA MET A 291 2.19 -11.15 -21.75
C MET A 291 1.70 -12.03 -22.92
N GLY A 292 0.46 -11.83 -23.36
CA GLY A 292 -0.17 -12.61 -24.43
C GLY A 292 -0.60 -14.03 -24.06
N GLN A 293 -0.39 -14.48 -22.81
CA GLN A 293 -0.91 -15.77 -22.32
C GLN A 293 -2.29 -15.62 -21.66
N PRO A 294 -3.08 -16.71 -21.58
CA PRO A 294 -4.29 -16.77 -20.75
C PRO A 294 -4.04 -16.41 -19.28
N LEU A 295 -5.14 -16.22 -18.55
CA LEU A 295 -5.12 -15.93 -17.11
C LEU A 295 -4.31 -16.99 -16.33
N SER A 296 -3.57 -16.56 -15.31
CA SER A 296 -2.82 -17.47 -14.44
C SER A 296 -3.75 -18.41 -13.67
N LYS A 297 -3.41 -19.70 -13.58
CA LYS A 297 -4.09 -20.68 -12.68
C LYS A 297 -3.45 -20.77 -11.30
N ARG A 298 -2.21 -20.28 -11.14
CA ARG A 298 -1.46 -20.31 -9.88
C ARG A 298 -0.85 -18.96 -9.55
N GLY A 299 -0.59 -18.75 -8.26
CA GLY A 299 0.06 -17.56 -7.77
C GLY A 299 0.75 -17.82 -6.43
N TRP A 300 1.83 -17.07 -6.19
CA TRP A 300 2.65 -17.15 -4.99
C TRP A 300 2.60 -15.81 -4.28
N MET A 301 2.19 -15.83 -3.01
CA MET A 301 1.99 -14.63 -2.20
C MET A 301 3.15 -14.47 -1.22
N VAL A 302 3.73 -13.27 -1.17
CA VAL A 302 4.85 -12.97 -0.27
C VAL A 302 4.46 -11.84 0.67
N THR A 303 4.08 -12.22 1.89
CA THR A 303 3.74 -11.31 2.98
C THR A 303 4.96 -10.48 3.37
N PRO A 304 4.83 -9.13 3.50
CA PRO A 304 5.94 -8.26 3.85
C PRO A 304 6.46 -8.55 5.26
N HIS A 305 7.76 -8.83 5.33
CA HIS A 305 8.52 -9.04 6.57
C HIS A 305 9.79 -8.18 6.50
N GLU A 306 10.23 -7.58 7.61
CA GLU A 306 11.43 -6.75 7.59
C GLU A 306 12.66 -7.54 7.08
N ASN A 307 13.44 -6.90 6.20
CA ASN A 307 14.66 -7.45 5.60
C ASN A 307 14.45 -8.74 4.77
N ARG A 308 13.20 -9.05 4.40
CA ARG A 308 12.89 -10.04 3.36
C ARG A 308 13.07 -9.41 1.98
N TYR A 309 13.74 -10.13 1.09
CA TYR A 309 13.96 -9.75 -0.29
C TYR A 309 13.31 -10.77 -1.22
N LEU A 310 12.20 -10.37 -1.85
CA LEU A 310 11.52 -11.13 -2.90
C LEU A 310 12.22 -10.87 -4.24
N LEU A 311 12.50 -11.93 -5.00
CA LEU A 311 12.98 -11.86 -6.39
C LEU A 311 12.08 -12.72 -7.29
N PHE A 312 11.81 -12.27 -8.51
CA PHE A 312 10.99 -13.01 -9.48
C PHE A 312 11.38 -12.72 -10.94
N ASP A 313 10.89 -13.58 -11.84
CA ASP A 313 11.02 -13.42 -13.29
C ASP A 313 10.29 -12.14 -13.76
N GLY A 314 11.03 -11.11 -14.17
CA GLY A 314 10.47 -9.80 -14.56
C GLY A 314 9.49 -9.81 -15.74
N ARG A 315 9.33 -10.96 -16.42
CA ARG A 315 8.41 -11.19 -17.55
C ARG A 315 7.02 -11.71 -17.14
N VAL A 316 6.69 -11.74 -15.85
CA VAL A 316 5.42 -12.31 -15.35
C VAL A 316 4.50 -11.28 -14.72
N LEU A 317 3.19 -11.55 -14.77
CA LEU A 317 2.16 -10.67 -14.22
C LEU A 317 2.25 -10.71 -12.70
N HIS A 318 2.42 -9.54 -12.09
CA HIS A 318 2.63 -9.42 -10.64
C HIS A 318 2.04 -8.10 -10.11
N GLY A 319 1.92 -7.97 -8.80
CA GLY A 319 1.45 -6.74 -8.15
C GLY A 319 1.37 -6.88 -6.63
N VAL A 320 0.64 -6.00 -5.96
CA VAL A 320 0.49 -6.05 -4.49
C VAL A 320 -0.98 -6.13 -4.11
N VAL A 321 -1.36 -7.18 -3.41
CA VAL A 321 -2.72 -7.33 -2.87
C VAL A 321 -2.95 -6.24 -1.82
N PRO A 322 -4.10 -5.54 -1.82
CA PRO A 322 -4.44 -4.62 -0.72
C PRO A 322 -4.52 -5.38 0.60
N GLY A 323 -4.07 -4.76 1.71
CA GLY A 323 -4.21 -5.36 3.03
C GLY A 323 -5.68 -5.70 3.33
N ASN A 324 -5.91 -6.91 3.85
CA ASN A 324 -7.21 -7.36 4.35
C ASN A 324 -7.29 -7.13 5.86
N GLY A 325 -8.51 -6.95 6.38
CA GLY A 325 -8.78 -6.77 7.80
C GLY A 325 -8.29 -5.43 8.38
N PRO A 326 -8.35 -5.29 9.71
CA PRO A 326 -7.78 -4.16 10.42
C PRO A 326 -6.25 -4.17 10.42
N VAL A 327 -5.65 -3.00 10.64
CA VAL A 327 -4.22 -2.87 10.95
C VAL A 327 -3.96 -3.55 12.30
N ALA A 328 -3.01 -4.48 12.34
CA ALA A 328 -2.55 -5.05 13.60
C ALA A 328 -1.91 -3.95 14.46
N HIS A 329 -2.39 -3.81 15.70
CA HIS A 329 -1.81 -2.94 16.70
C HIS A 329 -1.03 -3.78 17.72
N ASP A 330 0.23 -4.03 17.38
CA ASP A 330 1.26 -4.38 18.36
C ASP A 330 1.51 -3.15 19.26
N GLY A 331 1.37 -3.33 20.58
CA GLY A 331 1.31 -2.22 21.55
C GLY A 331 2.61 -1.41 21.76
N GLY A 332 3.60 -1.55 20.88
CA GLY A 332 4.87 -0.82 20.90
C GLY A 332 4.95 0.37 19.93
N VAL A 333 3.95 0.57 19.06
CA VAL A 333 3.91 1.72 18.13
C VAL A 333 3.25 2.91 18.83
N ALA A 334 3.95 4.06 18.88
CA ALA A 334 3.46 5.27 19.53
C ALA A 334 2.14 5.78 18.91
N GLU A 335 1.21 6.23 19.76
CA GLU A 335 -0.11 6.68 19.31
C GLU A 335 0.01 7.90 18.37
N GLY A 336 -0.62 7.80 17.19
CA GLY A 336 -0.47 8.78 16.11
C GLY A 336 0.63 8.47 15.09
N SER A 337 1.50 7.49 15.33
CA SER A 337 2.45 7.01 14.32
C SER A 337 1.73 6.23 13.21
N GLU A 338 1.74 6.78 12.00
CA GLU A 338 1.20 6.10 10.83
C GLU A 338 2.09 4.94 10.39
N ARG A 339 1.73 3.70 10.76
CA ARG A 339 2.33 2.50 10.15
C ARG A 339 2.14 2.54 8.63
N ARG A 340 3.17 2.12 7.89
CA ARG A 340 3.19 2.05 6.42
C ARG A 340 3.92 0.79 5.97
N ARG A 341 3.47 0.18 4.87
CA ARG A 341 4.22 -0.84 4.12
C ARG A 341 5.26 -0.10 3.29
N ILE A 342 6.53 -0.24 3.66
CA ILE A 342 7.66 0.40 2.99
C ILE A 342 8.47 -0.68 2.26
N SER A 343 8.69 -0.49 0.96
CA SER A 343 9.51 -1.40 0.16
C SER A 343 10.34 -0.65 -0.89
N LEU A 344 11.59 -1.09 -1.06
CA LEU A 344 12.48 -0.72 -2.16
C LEU A 344 12.31 -1.77 -3.26
N MET A 345 11.87 -1.36 -4.45
CA MET A 345 11.81 -2.23 -5.63
C MET A 345 13.09 -2.04 -6.44
N VAL A 346 13.59 -3.13 -7.00
CA VAL A 346 14.82 -3.16 -7.80
C VAL A 346 14.62 -4.09 -9.00
N ALA A 347 14.94 -3.61 -10.19
CA ALA A 347 14.83 -4.35 -11.45
C ALA A 347 16.19 -4.41 -12.16
N PHE A 348 16.56 -5.59 -12.65
CA PHE A 348 17.87 -5.85 -13.24
C PHE A 348 17.79 -5.97 -14.76
N TRP A 349 18.40 -5.03 -15.47
CA TRP A 349 18.21 -4.83 -16.91
C TRP A 349 19.48 -5.15 -17.72
N PRO A 350 19.38 -5.86 -18.87
CA PRO A 350 20.50 -6.09 -19.76
C PRO A 350 20.89 -4.81 -20.52
N ALA A 351 19.87 -4.02 -20.87
CA ALA A 351 19.93 -2.65 -21.34
C ALA A 351 18.62 -1.95 -20.91
N ILE A 352 18.70 -0.67 -20.57
CA ILE A 352 17.58 0.24 -20.34
C ILE A 352 18.02 1.64 -20.79
N GLU A 353 17.09 2.45 -21.30
CA GLU A 353 17.37 3.83 -21.72
C GLU A 353 17.33 4.77 -20.50
N GLN A 354 18.34 5.63 -20.33
CA GLN A 354 18.31 6.64 -19.27
C GLN A 354 17.72 7.95 -19.77
N HIS A 355 16.61 8.39 -19.18
CA HIS A 355 15.93 9.62 -19.58
C HIS A 355 16.45 10.84 -18.81
N SER A 356 17.38 11.57 -19.42
CA SER A 356 17.98 12.79 -18.90
C SER A 356 17.14 14.07 -19.13
N SER A 357 16.20 14.03 -20.07
CA SER A 357 15.48 15.21 -20.59
C SER A 357 14.25 15.65 -19.77
N TYR A 358 13.82 14.89 -18.77
CA TYR A 358 12.63 15.23 -17.99
C TYR A 358 12.85 16.43 -17.06
N VAL A 359 12.06 17.49 -17.28
CA VAL A 359 11.93 18.68 -16.41
C VAL A 359 11.18 18.35 -15.09
N GLN A 360 10.50 17.20 -15.04
CA GLN A 360 9.67 16.72 -13.93
C GLN A 360 10.16 15.34 -13.43
N PRO A 361 9.65 14.83 -12.29
CA PRO A 361 9.77 13.41 -11.94
C PRO A 361 9.25 12.51 -13.07
N GLY A 362 9.98 11.44 -13.38
CA GLY A 362 9.64 10.45 -14.41
C GLY A 362 10.51 9.19 -14.29
N ALA A 363 10.30 8.23 -15.20
CA ALA A 363 10.97 6.94 -15.20
C ALA A 363 12.45 7.01 -15.64
N ALA A 364 13.20 5.97 -15.26
CA ALA A 364 14.55 5.63 -15.71
C ALA A 364 15.57 6.80 -15.68
N ARG A 365 15.54 7.64 -14.65
CA ARG A 365 16.41 8.83 -14.57
C ARG A 365 17.82 8.47 -14.08
N PRO A 366 18.87 9.20 -14.50
CA PRO A 366 20.18 9.10 -13.87
C PRO A 366 20.12 9.58 -12.41
N PHE A 367 20.76 8.86 -11.49
CA PHE A 367 20.85 9.28 -10.08
C PHE A 367 21.78 10.50 -9.91
N PRO A 368 21.43 11.52 -9.09
CA PRO A 368 22.20 12.77 -8.94
C PRO A 368 23.43 12.60 -8.04
N VAL A 369 24.37 11.73 -8.43
CA VAL A 369 25.59 11.41 -7.67
C VAL A 369 26.43 12.66 -7.34
N THR A 370 26.48 13.65 -8.24
CA THR A 370 27.21 14.92 -8.04
C THR A 370 26.58 15.85 -7.00
N ALA A 371 25.29 15.68 -6.67
CA ALA A 371 24.65 16.38 -5.55
C ALA A 371 24.87 15.63 -4.22
N ALA A 372 24.90 14.29 -4.26
CA ALA A 372 25.20 13.45 -3.11
C ALA A 372 26.67 13.54 -2.66
N LEU A 373 27.59 13.80 -3.60
CA LEU A 373 29.02 14.06 -3.35
C LEU A 373 29.29 15.57 -3.30
N GLY A 374 28.60 16.28 -2.39
CA GLY A 374 28.75 17.72 -2.20
C GLY A 374 30.21 18.16 -2.01
N LYS A 375 30.54 19.40 -2.41
CA LYS A 375 31.92 19.95 -2.35
C LYS A 375 32.57 19.65 -0.98
N PRO A 376 33.84 19.20 -0.94
CA PRO A 376 34.48 18.78 0.30
C PRO A 376 34.62 19.96 1.27
N THR A 377 33.73 20.01 2.26
CA THR A 377 33.90 20.79 3.48
C THR A 377 34.94 20.08 4.35
N SER A 378 35.91 20.83 4.90
CA SER A 378 37.14 20.29 5.51
C SER A 378 36.96 19.42 6.75
N ASP A 379 35.75 19.33 7.30
CA ASP A 379 35.45 18.67 8.57
C ASP A 379 34.24 17.75 8.46
N SER A 380 34.49 16.43 8.52
CA SER A 380 33.78 15.46 9.40
C SER A 380 33.90 14.00 8.90
N ALA A 381 33.90 13.08 9.87
CA ALA A 381 33.61 11.64 9.77
C ALA A 381 34.24 10.82 8.61
N VAL A 382 35.23 9.99 8.95
CA VAL A 382 35.58 8.80 8.16
C VAL A 382 34.32 7.94 7.96
N PRO A 383 33.96 7.54 6.71
CA PRO A 383 32.78 6.72 6.48
C PRO A 383 32.94 5.34 7.13
N PRO A 384 31.89 4.77 7.75
CA PRO A 384 32.01 3.51 8.49
C PRO A 384 32.42 2.37 7.56
N VAL A 385 33.49 1.66 7.96
CA VAL A 385 33.95 0.44 7.27
C VAL A 385 32.83 -0.59 7.26
N TRP A 386 32.61 -1.21 6.11
CA TRP A 386 31.30 -1.72 5.72
C TRP A 386 31.32 -3.19 5.33
N GLU A 387 31.92 -4.00 6.21
CA GLU A 387 32.16 -5.43 6.04
C GLU A 387 30.90 -6.21 5.66
N LEU A 388 31.07 -7.13 4.70
CA LEU A 388 30.01 -8.02 4.25
C LEU A 388 29.96 -9.23 5.19
N ALA A 389 29.08 -9.16 6.19
CA ALA A 389 28.73 -10.32 7.01
C ALA A 389 28.16 -11.46 6.12
N PRO A 390 28.41 -12.74 6.47
CA PRO A 390 27.90 -13.87 5.71
C PRO A 390 26.37 -13.89 5.66
N LEU A 391 25.83 -14.28 4.50
CA LEU A 391 24.38 -14.38 4.28
C LEU A 391 23.75 -15.43 5.20
N ALA A 392 22.61 -15.09 5.80
CA ALA A 392 21.90 -15.94 6.75
C ALA A 392 21.07 -17.04 6.06
N ALA A 393 20.56 -17.97 6.87
CA ALA A 393 19.86 -19.17 6.40
C ALA A 393 18.55 -18.87 5.65
N GLU A 394 18.30 -19.66 4.60
CA GLU A 394 17.08 -19.59 3.79
C GLU A 394 15.85 -20.05 4.59
N ARG A 395 14.70 -19.43 4.31
CA ARG A 395 13.38 -19.86 4.82
C ARG A 395 12.45 -20.16 3.65
N PRO A 396 11.61 -21.20 3.73
CA PRO A 396 10.63 -21.48 2.69
C PRO A 396 9.62 -20.33 2.56
N LEU A 397 9.18 -20.09 1.32
CA LEU A 397 8.08 -19.18 1.02
C LEU A 397 6.80 -19.64 1.71
N HIS A 398 6.12 -18.71 2.40
CA HIS A 398 4.86 -19.01 3.10
C HIS A 398 3.67 -18.85 2.17
N SER A 399 2.77 -19.84 2.18
CA SER A 399 1.56 -19.97 1.34
C SER A 399 1.81 -20.16 -0.16
N VAL A 400 1.22 -21.23 -0.69
CA VAL A 400 1.03 -21.48 -2.12
C VAL A 400 -0.38 -22.02 -2.27
N GLN A 401 -1.10 -21.54 -3.30
CA GLN A 401 -2.46 -21.98 -3.57
C GLN A 401 -2.70 -22.14 -5.06
N SER A 402 -3.12 -23.33 -5.45
CA SER A 402 -3.97 -23.57 -6.60
C SER A 402 -5.16 -22.61 -6.54
N MET A 403 -5.39 -21.85 -7.61
CA MET A 403 -6.67 -21.14 -7.72
C MET A 403 -7.73 -22.17 -8.08
N PRO A 404 -8.92 -22.15 -7.43
CA PRO A 404 -10.01 -23.02 -7.82
C PRO A 404 -10.47 -22.72 -9.26
N GLU A 405 -11.27 -23.62 -9.83
CA GLU A 405 -11.84 -23.39 -11.17
C GLU A 405 -12.58 -22.05 -11.24
N TYR A 406 -12.41 -21.36 -12.37
CA TYR A 406 -12.61 -19.92 -12.44
C TYR A 406 -14.06 -19.47 -12.25
N ASP A 407 -14.22 -18.42 -11.43
CA ASP A 407 -15.32 -17.48 -11.49
C ASP A 407 -14.78 -16.06 -11.78
N GLU A 408 -15.58 -15.24 -12.46
CA GLU A 408 -15.13 -14.05 -13.22
C GLU A 408 -14.94 -12.73 -12.42
N CYS A 409 -14.41 -11.70 -13.10
CA CYS A 409 -14.48 -10.23 -12.82
C CYS A 409 -13.40 -9.45 -12.00
N PHE A 410 -12.19 -9.12 -12.53
CA PHE A 410 -11.24 -8.09 -12.02
C PHE A 410 -9.97 -7.78 -12.90
N GLN A 411 -10.13 -7.45 -14.19
CA GLN A 411 -9.19 -6.53 -14.87
C GLN A 411 -9.96 -5.29 -15.32
N GLY A 412 -9.28 -4.14 -15.29
CA GLY A 412 -9.78 -2.89 -15.88
C GLY A 412 -9.64 -2.93 -17.40
N LEU A 413 -10.38 -2.06 -18.08
CA LEU A 413 -10.36 -1.93 -19.54
C LEU A 413 -8.95 -1.59 -20.05
N CYS A 414 -8.61 -2.17 -21.20
CA CYS A 414 -7.52 -1.71 -22.06
C CYS A 414 -7.86 -0.35 -22.71
#